data_AF-A0A4Z1AWF6-F1
#
_entry.id   AF-A0A4Z1AWF6-F1
#
_cell.length_a   1.000
_cell.length_b   1.000
_cell.length_c   1.000
_cell.angle_alpha   90.00
_cell.angle_beta   90.00
_cell.angle_gamma   90.00
#
_symmetry.space_group_name_H-M   'P 1'
#
loop_
_entity.id
_entity.type
_entity.pdbx_description
1 polymer ?
#
loop_
_entity_poly.entity_id
_entity_poly.type
_entity_poly.pdbx_seq_one_letter_code
_entity_poly.pdbx_strand_id
1 'polypeptide(L)'
;MKQFLLLSAILCIIPTSDGRRLDAEPAGNTYRGTITLKEPRALDIKESLTDSSPNYPETIKLYYQGLKENYVVFYDWNGHTLYYKYRDNKFDRRFKKYVSRLAAGAPYEVTGEYQGVFVFENKTIRRFKKKGEDTLADRKEKQSIPVFQLVKYRELILEEIIF
;
A
#
# COMPACT_ATOMS: atom_id res chain seq x y z
N MET A 1 16.98 9.78 65.02
CA MET A 1 15.60 10.30 64.87
C MET A 1 15.65 11.77 64.45
N LYS A 2 15.27 12.09 63.21
CA LYS A 2 14.43 13.23 62.80
C LYS A 2 14.51 13.41 61.27
N GLN A 3 13.34 13.42 60.66
CA GLN A 3 13.01 13.61 59.24
C GLN A 3 13.05 15.10 58.83
N PHE A 4 13.31 15.37 57.55
CA PHE A 4 12.44 16.03 56.52
C PHE A 4 13.34 16.59 55.38
N LEU A 5 13.32 16.02 54.16
CA LEU A 5 12.45 16.28 52.99
C LEU A 5 12.77 17.58 52.23
N LEU A 6 13.31 17.48 51.00
CA LEU A 6 12.76 18.12 49.80
C LEU A 6 13.46 17.73 48.49
N LEU A 7 12.61 17.53 47.49
CA LEU A 7 12.77 17.21 46.07
C LEU A 7 13.91 17.91 45.32
N SER A 8 14.51 17.19 44.36
CA SER A 8 14.62 17.71 42.98
C SER A 8 14.69 16.58 41.96
N ALA A 9 13.82 16.66 40.96
CA ALA A 9 13.69 15.72 39.86
C ALA A 9 14.80 15.93 38.83
N ILE A 10 15.35 14.85 38.26
CA ILE A 10 16.10 14.91 37.01
C ILE A 10 15.33 14.11 35.95
N LEU A 11 14.93 14.89 34.96
CA LEU A 11 14.08 14.61 33.82
C LEU A 11 14.93 14.15 32.63
N CYS A 12 14.38 13.19 31.87
CA CYS A 12 14.59 12.90 30.44
C CYS A 12 15.98 12.53 29.90
N ILE A 13 16.06 11.39 29.19
CA ILE A 13 16.10 11.38 27.71
C ILE A 13 15.29 10.17 27.21
N ILE A 14 14.10 10.42 26.68
CA ILE A 14 13.33 9.43 25.91
C ILE A 14 13.82 9.54 24.46
N PRO A 15 14.16 8.44 23.76
CA PRO A 15 14.53 8.52 22.36
C PRO A 15 13.34 9.04 21.54
N THR A 16 13.59 10.14 20.84
CA THR A 16 12.71 10.73 19.83
C THR A 16 12.52 9.75 18.69
N SER A 17 11.45 8.97 18.74
CA SER A 17 10.86 8.39 17.52
C SER A 17 9.97 9.46 16.90
N ASP A 18 10.57 10.37 16.13
CA ASP A 18 9.82 11.24 15.22
C ASP A 18 9.40 10.40 13.99
N GLY A 19 8.65 9.33 14.26
CA GLY A 19 7.90 8.58 13.29
C GLY A 19 6.56 9.28 13.14
N ARG A 20 6.54 10.39 12.38
CA ARG A 20 5.29 10.90 11.82
C ARG A 20 4.70 9.81 10.92
N ARG A 21 3.97 8.87 11.51
CA ARG A 21 2.85 8.23 10.84
C ARG A 21 1.97 9.40 10.42
N LEU A 22 1.85 9.60 9.12
CA LEU A 22 0.70 10.30 8.59
C LEU A 22 -0.46 9.37 8.92
N ASP A 23 -1.01 9.53 10.12
CA ASP A 23 -2.23 8.86 10.53
C ASP A 23 -3.28 9.32 9.53
N ALA A 24 -3.55 8.46 8.56
CA ALA A 24 -4.70 8.63 7.71
C ALA A 24 -5.92 8.68 8.63
N GLU A 25 -6.76 9.70 8.47
CA GLU A 25 -7.96 9.79 9.29
C GLU A 25 -8.78 8.49 9.13
N PRO A 26 -9.22 7.87 10.25
CA PRO A 26 -10.06 6.70 10.17
C PRO A 26 -11.31 7.06 9.37
N ALA A 27 -11.69 6.20 8.44
CA ALA A 27 -12.84 6.41 7.58
C ALA A 27 -14.08 6.68 8.44
N GLY A 28 -14.61 7.91 8.38
CA GLY A 28 -15.86 8.28 9.08
C GLY A 28 -17.03 7.41 8.63
N ASN A 29 -18.06 7.33 9.49
CA ASN A 29 -19.28 6.49 9.53
C ASN A 29 -20.13 6.30 8.24
N THR A 30 -19.57 6.40 7.04
CA THR A 30 -20.25 6.00 5.80
C THR A 30 -20.22 4.47 5.68
N TYR A 31 -21.37 3.84 5.44
CA TYR A 31 -21.44 2.43 5.07
C TYR A 31 -20.67 2.21 3.75
N ARG A 32 -19.40 1.78 3.84
CA ARG A 32 -18.54 1.53 2.68
C ARG A 32 -18.74 0.09 2.21
N GLY A 33 -18.91 -0.10 0.89
CA GLY A 33 -19.00 -1.44 0.30
C GLY A 33 -17.76 -2.25 0.66
N THR A 34 -17.85 -3.57 0.75
CA THR A 34 -16.67 -4.41 0.97
C THR A 34 -16.28 -5.12 -0.32
N ILE A 35 -14.98 -5.39 -0.51
CA ILE A 35 -14.49 -6.19 -1.63
C ILE A 35 -14.98 -7.62 -1.41
N THR A 36 -15.74 -8.16 -2.38
CA THR A 36 -16.31 -9.49 -2.25
C THR A 36 -15.22 -10.57 -2.21
N LEU A 37 -15.57 -11.75 -1.68
CA LEU A 37 -14.67 -12.90 -1.66
C LEU A 37 -14.41 -13.49 -3.06
N LYS A 38 -15.22 -13.11 -4.07
CA LYS A 38 -15.05 -13.55 -5.46
C LYS A 38 -13.94 -12.80 -6.20
N GLU A 39 -13.54 -11.64 -5.69
CA GLU A 39 -12.51 -10.80 -6.31
C GLU A 39 -11.12 -11.45 -6.12
N PRO A 40 -10.31 -11.55 -7.20
CA PRO A 40 -9.04 -12.25 -7.16
C PRO A 40 -8.06 -11.57 -6.19
N ARG A 41 -7.39 -12.37 -5.36
CA ARG A 41 -6.36 -11.92 -4.42
C ARG A 41 -5.04 -11.70 -5.16
N ALA A 42 -4.10 -11.00 -4.53
CA ALA A 42 -2.81 -10.74 -5.15
C ALA A 42 -2.06 -12.04 -5.51
N LEU A 43 -2.18 -13.08 -4.68
CA LEU A 43 -1.62 -14.41 -4.99
C LEU A 43 -2.34 -15.09 -6.14
N ASP A 44 -3.67 -15.06 -6.19
CA ASP A 44 -4.44 -15.63 -7.31
C ASP A 44 -4.05 -14.98 -8.64
N ILE A 45 -3.88 -13.65 -8.63
CA ILE A 45 -3.42 -12.88 -9.78
C ILE A 45 -2.02 -13.37 -10.20
N LYS A 46 -1.08 -13.50 -9.26
CA LYS A 46 0.26 -14.02 -9.56
C LYS A 46 0.22 -15.43 -10.12
N GLU A 47 -0.59 -16.32 -9.54
CA GLU A 47 -0.71 -17.70 -9.98
C GLU A 47 -1.29 -17.81 -11.39
N SER A 48 -2.22 -16.91 -11.74
CA SER A 48 -2.84 -16.81 -13.07
C SER A 48 -1.88 -16.38 -14.18
N LEU A 49 -0.72 -15.81 -13.86
CA LEU A 49 0.26 -15.39 -14.86
C LEU A 49 0.87 -16.62 -15.55
N THR A 50 0.86 -16.59 -16.87
CA THR A 50 1.45 -17.60 -17.77
C THR A 50 2.37 -16.94 -18.78
N ASP A 51 3.14 -17.72 -19.53
CA ASP A 51 3.95 -17.19 -20.63
C ASP A 51 3.08 -16.54 -21.73
N SER A 52 1.86 -17.05 -21.94
CA SER A 52 0.88 -16.49 -22.88
C SER A 52 0.14 -15.25 -22.36
N SER A 53 0.06 -15.08 -21.04
CA SER A 53 -0.56 -13.92 -20.37
C SER A 53 0.30 -13.50 -19.18
N PRO A 54 1.46 -12.86 -19.41
CA PRO A 54 2.43 -12.58 -18.35
C PRO A 54 2.10 -11.29 -17.56
N ASN A 55 1.04 -10.57 -17.95
CA ASN A 55 0.76 -9.23 -17.45
C ASN A 55 -0.27 -9.25 -16.31
N TYR A 56 0.00 -8.46 -15.27
CA TYR A 56 -0.98 -8.18 -14.23
C TYR A 56 -2.20 -7.44 -14.82
N PRO A 57 -3.40 -7.64 -14.26
CA PRO A 57 -4.55 -6.82 -14.60
C PRO A 57 -4.28 -5.36 -14.25
N GLU A 58 -4.69 -4.45 -15.13
CA GLU A 58 -4.48 -3.02 -14.93
C GLU A 58 -5.38 -2.44 -13.84
N THR A 59 -6.54 -3.05 -13.61
CA THR A 59 -7.52 -2.59 -12.62
C THR A 59 -7.75 -3.66 -11.57
N ILE A 60 -7.60 -3.30 -10.30
CA ILE A 60 -7.69 -4.22 -9.16
C ILE A 60 -8.47 -3.54 -8.04
N LYS A 61 -9.37 -4.28 -7.40
CA LYS A 61 -10.05 -3.82 -6.18
C LYS A 61 -9.16 -4.09 -4.98
N LEU A 62 -8.80 -3.05 -4.24
CA LEU A 62 -7.87 -3.12 -3.10
C LEU A 62 -8.28 -2.16 -1.99
N TYR A 63 -7.82 -2.43 -0.77
CA TYR A 63 -7.92 -1.51 0.35
C TYR A 63 -6.74 -0.56 0.39
N TYR A 64 -6.97 0.71 0.72
CA TYR A 64 -5.88 1.67 0.89
C TYR A 64 -5.23 1.51 2.26
N GLN A 65 -3.90 1.36 2.29
CA GLN A 65 -3.11 1.28 3.52
C GLN A 65 -2.57 2.63 3.96
N GLY A 66 -1.95 3.37 3.03
CA GLY A 66 -1.19 4.57 3.36
C GLY A 66 -0.19 4.96 2.28
N LEU A 67 0.51 6.07 2.50
CA LEU A 67 1.63 6.49 1.64
C LEU A 67 2.95 5.93 2.18
N LYS A 68 3.83 5.49 1.27
CA LYS A 68 5.20 5.09 1.58
C LYS A 68 6.14 5.66 0.53
N GLU A 69 7.00 6.61 0.93
CA GLU A 69 7.92 7.30 0.04
C GLU A 69 7.21 7.94 -1.17
N ASN A 70 7.34 7.35 -2.36
CA ASN A 70 6.76 7.80 -3.62
C ASN A 70 5.57 6.94 -4.08
N TYR A 71 5.11 6.04 -3.20
CA TYR A 71 4.07 5.07 -3.48
C TYR A 71 2.83 5.32 -2.61
N VAL A 72 1.68 5.05 -3.21
CA VAL A 72 0.43 4.73 -2.53
C VAL A 72 0.43 3.22 -2.34
N VAL A 73 0.28 2.77 -1.10
CA VAL A 73 0.29 1.35 -0.77
C VAL A 73 -1.15 0.90 -0.61
N PHE A 74 -1.50 -0.12 -1.36
CA PHE A 74 -2.77 -0.82 -1.28
C PHE A 74 -2.54 -2.27 -0.86
N TYR A 75 -3.58 -2.95 -0.37
CA TYR A 75 -3.53 -4.36 -0.01
C TYR A 75 -4.81 -5.08 -0.40
N ASP A 76 -4.69 -6.37 -0.72
CA ASP A 76 -5.85 -7.23 -0.91
C ASP A 76 -6.49 -7.60 0.44
N TRP A 77 -7.63 -8.30 0.42
CA TRP A 77 -8.30 -8.75 1.63
C TRP A 77 -7.41 -9.62 2.55
N ASN A 78 -6.42 -10.32 1.99
CA ASN A 78 -5.49 -11.19 2.71
C ASN A 78 -4.26 -10.44 3.23
N GLY A 79 -4.15 -9.13 3.00
CA GLY A 79 -3.03 -8.30 3.45
C GLY A 79 -1.82 -8.27 2.50
N HIS A 80 -1.90 -8.87 1.30
CA HIS A 80 -0.81 -8.78 0.33
C HIS A 80 -0.79 -7.40 -0.31
N THR A 81 0.37 -6.74 -0.25
CA THR A 81 0.51 -5.36 -0.68
C THR A 81 0.83 -5.21 -2.16
N LEU A 82 0.27 -4.17 -2.78
CA LEU A 82 0.61 -3.72 -4.13
C LEU A 82 0.97 -2.22 -4.06
N TYR A 83 2.00 -1.83 -4.82
CA TYR A 83 2.54 -0.47 -4.75
C TYR A 83 2.16 0.30 -6.00
N TYR A 84 1.63 1.51 -5.83
CA TYR A 84 1.26 2.41 -6.91
C TYR A 84 2.07 3.70 -6.81
N LYS A 85 3.06 3.86 -7.67
CA LYS A 85 3.89 5.07 -7.75
C LYS A 85 3.00 6.24 -8.18
N TYR A 86 2.93 7.30 -7.37
CA TYR A 86 2.12 8.49 -7.68
C TYR A 86 2.95 9.74 -7.94
N ARG A 87 4.26 9.67 -7.70
CA ARG A 87 5.20 10.76 -7.91
C ARG A 87 6.59 10.23 -8.22
N ASP A 88 7.41 11.02 -8.88
CA ASP A 88 8.78 10.60 -9.23
C ASP A 88 9.76 10.74 -8.06
N ASN A 89 9.58 11.79 -7.25
CA ASN A 89 10.46 12.08 -6.14
C ASN A 89 9.73 12.85 -5.02
N LYS A 90 10.44 13.09 -3.91
CA LYS A 90 9.86 13.73 -2.72
C LYS A 90 9.38 15.17 -2.92
N PHE A 91 9.88 15.85 -3.95
CA PHE A 91 9.58 17.25 -4.27
C PHE A 91 8.45 17.39 -5.27
N ASP A 92 8.07 16.33 -5.98
CA ASP A 92 6.92 16.33 -6.86
C ASP A 92 5.62 16.36 -6.04
N ARG A 93 4.91 17.48 -6.16
CA ARG A 93 3.67 17.77 -5.43
C ARG A 93 2.42 17.64 -6.30
N ARG A 94 2.54 17.32 -7.59
CA ARG A 94 1.43 17.33 -8.58
C ARG A 94 0.25 16.49 -8.10
N PHE A 95 0.52 15.28 -7.64
CA PHE A 95 -0.50 14.32 -7.22
C PHE A 95 -0.77 14.31 -5.71
N LYS A 96 -0.15 15.20 -4.93
CA LYS A 96 -0.30 15.19 -3.46
C LYS A 96 -1.76 15.36 -3.03
N LYS A 97 -2.49 16.31 -3.65
CA LYS A 97 -3.91 16.55 -3.38
C LYS A 97 -4.80 15.42 -3.89
N TYR A 98 -4.36 14.72 -4.94
CA TYR A 98 -5.09 13.56 -5.45
C TYR A 98 -5.04 12.45 -4.40
N VAL A 99 -3.85 11.97 -4.03
CA VAL A 99 -3.71 10.86 -3.08
C VAL A 99 -4.13 11.18 -1.65
N SER A 100 -4.18 12.46 -1.25
CA SER A 100 -4.64 12.85 0.09
C SER A 100 -6.13 12.61 0.34
N ARG A 101 -6.90 12.27 -0.69
CA ARG A 101 -8.33 11.94 -0.57
C ARG A 101 -8.59 10.46 -0.24
N LEU A 102 -7.55 9.62 -0.27
CA LEU A 102 -7.67 8.22 0.07
C LEU A 102 -7.85 8.08 1.59
N ALA A 103 -8.86 7.31 2.01
CA ALA A 103 -9.13 7.02 3.41
C ALA A 103 -8.61 5.62 3.76
N ALA A 104 -7.79 5.50 4.80
CA ALA A 104 -7.18 4.21 5.14
C ALA A 104 -8.26 3.18 5.51
N GLY A 105 -8.03 1.94 5.08
CA GLY A 105 -8.98 0.84 5.24
C GLY A 105 -10.18 0.91 4.30
N ALA A 106 -10.33 1.95 3.49
CA ALA A 106 -11.40 2.02 2.52
C ALA A 106 -11.07 1.21 1.25
N PRO A 107 -12.09 0.62 0.60
CA PRO A 107 -11.91 -0.13 -0.62
C PRO A 107 -12.01 0.76 -1.85
N TYR A 108 -11.13 0.49 -2.80
CA TYR A 108 -10.99 1.23 -4.04
C TYR A 108 -10.87 0.26 -5.22
N GLU A 109 -11.46 0.62 -6.34
CA GLU A 109 -11.03 0.15 -7.65
C GLU A 109 -9.86 1.02 -8.10
N VAL A 110 -8.68 0.41 -8.27
CA VAL A 110 -7.43 1.10 -8.56
C VAL A 110 -6.93 0.67 -9.93
N THR A 111 -6.68 1.63 -10.81
CA THR A 111 -6.09 1.39 -12.13
C THR A 111 -4.65 1.85 -12.15
N GLY A 112 -3.74 1.01 -12.65
CA GLY A 112 -2.33 1.33 -12.80
C GLY A 112 -1.63 0.56 -13.90
N GLU A 113 -0.59 1.17 -14.46
CA GLU A 113 0.26 0.55 -15.48
C GLU A 113 1.43 -0.17 -14.81
N TYR A 114 1.64 -1.45 -15.11
CA TYR A 114 2.73 -2.22 -14.53
C TYR A 114 4.11 -1.60 -14.86
N GLN A 115 4.95 -1.39 -13.84
CA GLN A 115 6.28 -0.79 -13.95
C GLN A 115 7.42 -1.75 -13.59
N GLY A 116 7.13 -2.82 -12.86
CA GLY A 116 8.12 -3.77 -12.39
C GLY A 116 7.74 -4.42 -11.06
N VAL A 117 8.68 -5.12 -10.46
CA VAL A 117 8.45 -5.89 -9.24
C VAL A 117 9.59 -5.70 -8.26
N PHE A 118 9.25 -5.54 -6.98
CA PHE A 118 10.23 -5.72 -5.90
C PHE A 118 10.38 -7.20 -5.60
N VAL A 119 11.60 -7.70 -5.71
CA VAL A 119 12.00 -9.05 -5.32
C VAL A 119 12.83 -8.97 -4.05
N PHE A 120 12.74 -9.99 -3.20
CA PHE A 120 13.45 -10.03 -1.93
C PHE A 120 14.55 -11.10 -1.99
N GLU A 121 15.81 -10.65 -2.03
CA GLU A 121 16.96 -11.53 -1.87
C GLU A 121 17.12 -11.84 -0.38
N ASN A 122 17.27 -13.12 -0.03
CA ASN A 122 17.38 -13.61 1.35
C ASN A 122 16.26 -13.09 2.28
N LYS A 123 15.03 -12.97 1.76
CA LYS A 123 13.83 -12.50 2.47
C LYS A 123 13.91 -11.08 3.05
N THR A 124 14.98 -10.33 2.78
CA THR A 124 15.28 -9.08 3.49
C THR A 124 15.71 -7.96 2.55
N ILE A 125 16.56 -8.27 1.56
CA ILE A 125 17.11 -7.25 0.65
C ILE A 125 16.12 -7.03 -0.49
N ARG A 126 15.48 -5.86 -0.47
CA ARG A 126 14.51 -5.46 -1.49
C ARG A 126 15.22 -4.89 -2.72
N ARG A 127 15.11 -5.57 -3.86
CA ARG A 127 15.61 -5.10 -5.17
C ARG A 127 14.45 -4.86 -6.12
N PHE A 128 14.46 -3.72 -6.80
CA PHE A 128 13.49 -3.44 -7.86
C PHE A 128 14.01 -3.95 -9.19
N LYS A 129 13.21 -4.78 -9.87
CA LYS A 129 13.42 -5.17 -11.27
C LYS A 129 12.37 -4.45 -12.13
N LYS A 130 12.82 -3.66 -13.10
CA LYS A 130 11.91 -2.92 -13.98
C LYS A 130 11.18 -3.87 -14.93
N LYS A 131 10.03 -3.45 -15.43
CA LYS A 131 9.32 -4.14 -16.51
C LYS A 131 10.29 -4.37 -17.69
N GLY A 132 10.45 -5.64 -18.06
CA GLY A 132 11.36 -6.07 -19.13
C GLY A 132 12.72 -6.58 -18.64
N GLU A 133 13.12 -6.23 -17.41
CA GLU A 133 14.27 -6.84 -16.70
C GLU A 133 13.82 -7.98 -15.77
N ASP A 134 12.54 -7.99 -15.43
CA ASP A 134 11.91 -8.97 -14.56
C ASP A 134 11.47 -10.23 -15.31
N THR A 135 11.47 -11.37 -14.63
CA THR A 135 11.04 -12.66 -15.19
C THR A 135 9.63 -13.03 -14.71
N LEU A 136 8.98 -13.97 -15.40
CA LEU A 136 7.70 -14.53 -14.92
C LEU A 136 7.85 -15.11 -13.51
N ALA A 137 8.98 -15.77 -13.20
CA ALA A 137 9.26 -16.28 -11.86
C ALA A 137 9.29 -15.16 -10.80
N ASP A 138 9.91 -14.01 -11.11
CA ASP A 138 9.92 -12.85 -10.21
C ASP A 138 8.51 -12.32 -9.92
N ARG A 139 7.65 -12.29 -10.95
CA ARG A 139 6.25 -11.87 -10.82
C ARG A 139 5.44 -12.85 -9.97
N LYS A 140 5.69 -14.15 -10.12
CA LYS A 140 4.98 -15.22 -9.41
C LYS A 140 5.48 -15.48 -8.00
N GLU A 141 6.67 -14.99 -7.65
CA GLU A 141 7.24 -15.15 -6.32
C GLU A 141 6.28 -14.62 -5.23
N LYS A 142 6.07 -15.40 -4.16
CA LYS A 142 5.03 -15.10 -3.16
C LYS A 142 5.29 -13.78 -2.45
N GLN A 143 6.56 -13.55 -2.09
CA GLN A 143 6.98 -12.36 -1.35
C GLN A 143 7.17 -11.13 -2.25
N SER A 144 7.16 -11.28 -3.57
CA SER A 144 7.40 -10.15 -4.46
C SER A 144 6.26 -9.13 -4.37
N ILE A 145 6.57 -7.85 -4.60
CA ILE A 145 5.56 -6.78 -4.57
C ILE A 145 5.48 -6.15 -5.96
N PRO A 146 4.36 -6.31 -6.67
CA PRO A 146 4.19 -5.66 -7.96
C PRO A 146 4.06 -4.14 -7.78
N VAL A 147 4.66 -3.41 -8.70
CA VAL A 147 4.70 -1.95 -8.70
C VAL A 147 4.04 -1.45 -9.98
N PHE A 148 3.10 -0.52 -9.82
CA PHE A 148 2.35 0.11 -10.88
C PHE A 148 2.58 1.62 -10.86
N GLN A 149 2.41 2.28 -11.99
CA GLN A 149 2.21 3.73 -12.06
C GLN A 149 0.73 3.99 -11.80
N LEU A 150 0.42 4.83 -10.81
CA LEU A 150 -0.97 5.19 -10.50
C LEU A 150 -1.57 5.99 -11.66
N VAL A 151 -2.66 5.50 -12.23
CA VAL A 151 -3.43 6.19 -13.27
C VAL A 151 -4.67 6.83 -12.65
N LYS A 152 -5.50 6.03 -11.98
CA LYS A 152 -6.72 6.50 -11.32
C LYS A 152 -7.14 5.56 -10.19
N TYR A 153 -8.01 6.06 -9.31
CA TYR A 153 -8.75 5.24 -8.35
C TYR A 153 -10.18 5.75 -8.18
N ARG A 154 -11.09 4.85 -7.81
CA ARG A 154 -12.49 5.12 -7.48
C ARG A 154 -12.85 4.40 -6.19
N GLU A 155 -13.44 5.12 -5.24
CA GLU A 155 -13.91 4.50 -3.99
C GLU A 155 -15.12 3.61 -4.26
N LEU A 156 -15.13 2.43 -3.65
CA LEU A 156 -16.28 1.51 -3.73
C LEU A 156 -17.30 1.88 -2.66
N ILE A 157 -18.44 2.44 -3.09
CA ILE A 157 -19.57 2.79 -2.23
C ILE A 157 -20.64 1.69 -2.40
N LEU A 158 -21.35 1.37 -1.31
CA LEU A 158 -22.25 0.21 -1.19
C LEU A 158 -23.43 0.22 -2.19
N GLU A 159 -23.73 1.37 -2.80
CA GLU A 159 -24.81 1.54 -3.79
C GLU A 159 -24.57 0.77 -5.10
N GLU A 160 -23.35 0.28 -5.39
CA GLU A 160 -23.04 -0.49 -6.60
C GLU A 160 -23.15 -2.02 -6.46
N ILE A 161 -23.69 -2.56 -5.34
CA ILE A 161 -23.85 -4.02 -5.11
C ILE A 161 -25.34 -4.41 -4.95
N ILE A 162 -26.16 -4.13 -5.96
CA ILE A 162 -27.50 -4.72 -6.08
C ILE A 162 -27.66 -5.29 -7.48
N PHE A 163 -27.06 -6.45 -7.78
CA PHE A 163 -27.47 -7.35 -8.87
C PHE A 163 -27.03 -8.79 -8.58
#